data_AF-A0A2V5GSV5-F1
#
_entry.id   AF-A0A2V5GSV5-F1
#
_cell.length_a   1.000
_cell.length_b   1.000
_cell.length_c   1.000
_cell.angle_alpha   90.00
_cell.angle_beta   90.00
_cell.angle_gamma   90.00
#
_symmetry.space_group_name_H-M   'P 1'
#
loop_
_entity.id
_entity.type
_entity.pdbx_description
1 polymer ?
#
loop_
_entity_poly.entity_id
_entity_poly.type
_entity_poly.pdbx_seq_one_letter_code
_entity_poly.pdbx_strand_id
1 'polypeptide(L)'
;STNPLLNPTNPLVSDLEQEVLDEYARLLGNVNALSTKLADLAGSPASMTLDGLRHLERKTATVCTLLKASVYSIVLQQQMINESEGQHQQQQFAGQGEGHGQGFGDAMGYEGEQA
;
A
#
# COMPACT_ATOMS: atom_id res chain seq x y z
N SER A 1 -39.03 -34.19 -17.38
CA SER A 1 -39.71 -35.36 -16.81
C SER A 1 -40.80 -34.83 -15.89
N THR A 2 -42.06 -34.89 -16.32
CA THR A 2 -43.19 -34.35 -15.56
C THR A 2 -43.57 -35.36 -14.49
N ASN A 3 -43.63 -34.94 -13.22
CA ASN A 3 -43.92 -35.84 -12.12
C ASN A 3 -45.39 -36.33 -12.24
N PRO A 4 -45.66 -37.63 -12.37
CA PRO A 4 -47.00 -38.15 -12.61
C PRO A 4 -47.97 -37.93 -11.44
N LEU A 5 -47.43 -37.63 -10.25
CA LEU A 5 -48.17 -37.28 -9.05
C LEU A 5 -48.68 -35.82 -9.04
N LEU A 6 -48.22 -34.98 -9.97
CA LEU A 6 -48.70 -33.60 -10.13
C LEU A 6 -49.87 -33.50 -11.13
N ASN A 7 -50.40 -34.63 -11.59
CA ASN A 7 -51.55 -34.64 -12.48
C ASN A 7 -52.84 -34.55 -11.63
N PRO A 8 -53.66 -33.49 -11.79
CA PRO A 8 -54.86 -33.26 -10.97
C PRO A 8 -55.97 -34.32 -11.14
N THR A 9 -55.81 -35.26 -12.06
CA THR A 9 -56.76 -36.38 -12.28
C THR A 9 -56.27 -37.69 -11.68
N ASN A 10 -55.22 -37.68 -10.86
CA ASN A 10 -54.68 -38.91 -10.27
C ASN A 10 -55.62 -39.48 -9.20
N PRO A 11 -56.23 -40.67 -9.42
CA PRO A 11 -57.19 -41.25 -8.49
C PRO A 11 -56.55 -41.76 -7.19
N LEU A 12 -55.23 -41.76 -7.07
CA LEU A 12 -54.50 -42.15 -5.85
C LEU A 12 -54.24 -40.97 -4.89
N VAL A 13 -54.62 -39.74 -5.25
CA VAL A 13 -54.30 -38.54 -4.46
C VAL A 13 -55.61 -37.80 -4.16
N SER A 14 -55.85 -37.48 -2.89
CA SER A 14 -57.01 -36.68 -2.49
C SER A 14 -56.85 -35.21 -2.91
N ASP A 15 -57.95 -34.48 -3.06
CA ASP A 15 -57.93 -33.07 -3.51
C ASP A 15 -56.98 -32.17 -2.68
N LEU A 16 -56.93 -32.39 -1.37
CA LEU A 16 -56.03 -31.66 -0.46
C LEU A 16 -54.55 -32.02 -0.70
N GLU A 17 -54.25 -33.29 -0.93
CA GLU A 17 -52.88 -33.74 -1.20
C GLU A 17 -52.37 -33.19 -2.52
N GLN A 18 -53.24 -33.07 -3.53
CA GLN A 18 -52.91 -32.46 -4.82
C GLN A 18 -52.59 -30.96 -4.68
N GLU A 19 -53.40 -30.22 -3.92
CA GLU A 19 -53.15 -28.79 -3.63
C GLU A 19 -51.80 -28.60 -2.90
N VAL A 20 -51.51 -29.44 -1.91
CA VAL A 20 -50.24 -29.41 -1.17
C VAL A 20 -49.06 -29.73 -2.09
N LEU A 21 -49.18 -30.74 -2.96
CA LEU A 21 -48.14 -31.10 -3.94
C LEU A 21 -47.87 -29.98 -4.94
N ASP A 22 -48.91 -29.29 -5.41
CA ASP A 22 -48.77 -28.15 -6.32
C ASP A 22 -48.05 -26.98 -5.64
N GLU A 23 -48.37 -26.69 -4.38
CA GLU A 23 -47.65 -25.67 -3.61
C GLU A 23 -46.19 -26.06 -3.32
N TYR A 24 -45.89 -27.33 -3.02
CA TYR A 24 -44.51 -27.78 -2.91
C TYR A 24 -43.74 -27.70 -4.23
N ALA A 25 -44.37 -28.03 -5.35
CA ALA A 25 -43.76 -27.89 -6.67
C ALA A 25 -43.44 -26.43 -6.98
N ARG A 26 -44.36 -25.52 -6.64
CA ARG A 26 -44.18 -24.07 -6.78
C ARG A 26 -43.09 -23.54 -5.87
N LEU A 27 -43.08 -23.97 -4.60
CA LEU A 27 -42.06 -23.61 -3.62
C LEU A 27 -40.67 -24.08 -4.08
N LEU A 28 -40.55 -25.32 -4.56
CA LEU A 28 -39.31 -25.85 -5.12
C LEU A 28 -38.84 -25.01 -6.31
N GLY A 29 -39.75 -24.64 -7.21
CA GLY A 29 -39.45 -23.72 -8.31
C GLY A 29 -38.93 -22.36 -7.82
N ASN A 30 -39.58 -21.80 -6.81
CA ASN A 30 -39.18 -20.52 -6.22
C ASN A 30 -37.82 -20.60 -5.53
N VAL A 31 -37.54 -21.67 -4.78
CA VAL A 31 -36.25 -21.90 -4.10
C VAL A 31 -35.13 -22.09 -5.12
N ASN A 32 -35.38 -22.84 -6.20
CA ASN A 32 -34.40 -22.98 -7.28
C ASN A 32 -34.12 -21.64 -7.96
N ALA A 33 -35.16 -20.85 -8.27
CA ALA A 33 -35.00 -19.52 -8.86
C ALA A 33 -34.26 -18.55 -7.92
N LEU A 34 -34.54 -18.61 -6.62
CA LEU A 34 -33.85 -17.82 -5.59
C LEU A 34 -32.38 -18.23 -5.48
N SER A 35 -32.09 -19.53 -5.45
CA SER A 35 -30.73 -20.07 -5.42
C SER A 35 -29.90 -19.59 -6.62
N THR A 36 -30.44 -19.70 -7.84
CA THR A 36 -29.78 -19.20 -9.05
C THR A 36 -29.49 -17.70 -8.96
N LYS A 37 -30.49 -16.89 -8.57
CA LYS A 37 -30.30 -15.44 -8.42
C LYS A 37 -29.26 -15.08 -7.36
N LEU A 38 -29.20 -15.82 -6.25
CA LEU A 38 -28.19 -15.63 -5.22
C LEU A 38 -26.80 -16.01 -5.74
N ALA A 39 -26.67 -17.09 -6.50
CA ALA A 39 -25.41 -17.49 -7.12
C ALA A 39 -24.90 -16.41 -8.10
N ASP A 40 -25.79 -15.90 -8.96
CA ASP A 40 -25.47 -14.82 -9.90
C ASP A 40 -25.04 -13.54 -9.18
N LEU A 41 -25.78 -13.16 -8.13
CA LEU A 41 -25.48 -11.98 -7.33
C LEU A 41 -24.20 -12.13 -6.50
N ALA A 42 -23.89 -13.33 -6.01
CA ALA A 42 -22.65 -13.58 -5.28
C ALA A 42 -21.42 -13.57 -6.21
N GLY A 43 -21.56 -14.02 -7.46
CA GLY A 43 -20.45 -14.10 -8.41
C GLY A 43 -20.15 -12.78 -9.13
N SER A 44 -21.17 -12.09 -9.64
CA SER A 44 -20.99 -11.00 -10.62
C SER A 44 -20.49 -9.67 -10.00
N PRO A 45 -21.22 -9.02 -9.09
CA PRO A 45 -20.81 -7.73 -8.51
C PRO A 45 -19.58 -7.82 -7.60
N ALA A 46 -19.33 -8.99 -6.99
CA ALA A 46 -18.18 -9.20 -6.13
C ALA A 46 -16.87 -9.18 -6.92
N SER A 47 -16.81 -9.86 -8.08
CA SER A 47 -15.61 -9.86 -8.93
C SER A 47 -15.30 -8.46 -9.44
N MET A 48 -16.32 -7.75 -9.95
CA MET A 48 -16.11 -6.44 -10.57
C MET A 48 -15.64 -5.38 -9.56
N THR A 49 -16.18 -5.43 -8.34
CA THR A 49 -15.78 -4.52 -7.26
C THR A 49 -14.37 -4.82 -6.77
N LEU A 50 -14.02 -6.11 -6.60
CA LEU A 50 -12.67 -6.52 -6.18
C LEU A 50 -11.61 -6.17 -7.22
N ASP A 51 -11.91 -6.33 -8.52
CA ASP A 51 -11.01 -5.93 -9.59
C ASP A 51 -10.80 -4.41 -9.60
N GLY A 52 -11.87 -3.63 -9.39
CA GLY A 52 -11.80 -2.18 -9.22
C GLY A 52 -10.92 -1.76 -8.05
N LEU A 53 -11.10 -2.38 -6.88
CA LEU A 53 -10.28 -2.13 -5.70
C LEU A 53 -8.81 -2.50 -5.92
N ARG A 54 -8.53 -3.63 -6.57
CA ARG A 54 -7.16 -4.07 -6.89
C ARG A 54 -6.48 -3.12 -7.89
N HIS A 55 -7.22 -2.56 -8.84
CA HIS A 55 -6.70 -1.56 -9.76
C HIS A 55 -6.40 -0.24 -9.05
N LEU A 56 -7.30 0.18 -8.15
CA LEU A 56 -7.13 1.37 -7.33
C LEU A 56 -5.92 1.25 -6.40
N GLU A 57 -5.75 0.10 -5.73
CA GLU A 57 -4.61 -0.22 -4.88
C GLU A 57 -3.29 -0.03 -5.64
N ARG A 58 -3.14 -0.64 -6.82
CA ARG A 58 -1.91 -0.52 -7.62
C ARG A 58 -1.59 0.92 -8.00
N LYS A 59 -2.60 1.70 -8.39
CA LYS A 59 -2.43 3.11 -8.76
C LYS A 59 -2.02 3.95 -7.55
N THR A 60 -2.73 3.81 -6.44
CA THR A 60 -2.44 4.56 -5.22
C THR A 60 -1.10 4.16 -4.60
N ALA A 61 -0.73 2.88 -4.63
CA ALA A 61 0.58 2.40 -4.19
C ALA A 61 1.72 3.00 -5.03
N THR A 62 1.50 3.13 -6.35
CA THR A 62 2.46 3.80 -7.24
C THR A 62 2.61 5.28 -6.88
N VAL A 63 1.49 6.00 -6.73
CA VAL A 63 1.50 7.43 -6.33
C VAL A 63 2.16 7.61 -4.97
N CYS A 64 1.83 6.77 -3.98
CA CYS A 64 2.41 6.80 -2.64
C CYS A 64 3.93 6.55 -2.68
N THR A 65 4.39 5.61 -3.50
CA THR A 65 5.82 5.32 -3.66
C THR A 65 6.57 6.51 -4.29
N LEU A 66 6.03 7.08 -5.36
CA LEU A 66 6.62 8.25 -6.01
C LEU A 66 6.64 9.46 -5.07
N LEU A 67 5.57 9.68 -4.32
CA LEU A 67 5.49 10.73 -3.32
C LEU A 67 6.52 10.52 -2.22
N LYS A 68 6.65 9.30 -1.68
CA LYS A 68 7.63 8.96 -0.65
C LYS A 68 9.07 9.18 -1.14
N ALA A 69 9.38 8.75 -2.36
CA ALA A 69 10.70 8.96 -2.97
C ALA A 69 10.98 10.46 -3.18
N SER A 70 9.98 11.22 -3.64
CA SER A 70 10.09 12.67 -3.84
C SER A 70 10.37 13.39 -2.51
N VAL A 71 9.56 13.13 -1.49
CA VAL A 71 9.73 13.73 -0.15
C VAL A 71 11.08 13.35 0.45
N TYR A 72 11.49 12.08 0.36
CA TYR A 72 12.78 11.64 0.87
C TYR A 72 13.94 12.36 0.17
N SER A 73 13.88 12.50 -1.16
CA SER A 73 14.91 13.20 -1.93
C SER A 73 15.04 14.67 -1.51
N ILE A 74 13.91 15.36 -1.31
CA ILE A 74 13.88 16.77 -0.89
C ILE A 74 14.46 16.93 0.52
N VAL A 75 14.06 16.08 1.47
CA VAL A 75 14.54 16.15 2.86
C VAL A 75 16.05 15.88 2.91
N LEU A 76 16.52 14.89 2.18
CA LEU A 76 17.95 14.57 2.13
C LEU A 76 18.77 15.72 1.51
N GLN A 77 18.27 16.32 0.43
CA GLN A 77 18.92 17.49 -0.18
C GLN A 77 19.01 18.69 0.78
N GLN A 78 17.96 18.95 1.56
CA GLN A 78 17.98 20.02 2.57
C GLN A 78 18.97 19.75 3.71
N GLN A 79 19.07 18.49 4.17
CA GLN A 79 20.07 18.11 5.17
C GLN A 79 21.49 18.37 4.66
N MET A 80 21.81 17.95 3.44
CA MET A 80 23.11 18.20 2.82
C MET A 80 23.43 19.69 2.67
N ILE A 81 22.46 20.51 2.25
CA ILE A 81 22.63 21.97 2.12
C ILE A 81 22.92 22.60 3.49
N ASN A 82 22.07 22.34 4.50
CA ASN A 82 22.26 22.89 5.84
C ASN A 82 23.59 22.47 6.47
N GLU A 83 24.02 21.22 6.28
CA GLU A 83 25.32 20.73 6.76
C GLU A 83 26.49 21.43 6.05
N SER A 84 26.39 21.65 4.73
CA SER A 84 27.44 22.32 3.94
C SER A 84 27.61 23.80 4.31
N GLU A 85 26.51 24.51 4.61
CA GLU A 85 26.53 25.91 5.04
C GLU A 85 27.20 26.08 6.42
N GLY A 86 26.98 25.14 7.35
CA GLY A 86 27.65 25.12 8.65
C GLY A 86 29.17 24.89 8.56
N GLN A 87 29.63 24.10 7.59
CA GLN A 87 31.06 23.82 7.40
C GLN A 87 31.84 24.99 6.76
N HIS A 88 31.21 25.76 5.87
CA HIS A 88 31.85 26.92 5.23
C HIS A 88 32.12 28.06 6.22
N GLN A 89 31.27 28.22 7.24
CA GLN A 89 31.44 29.26 8.26
C GLN A 89 32.59 28.94 9.25
N GLN A 90 32.90 27.65 9.45
CA GLN A 90 33.98 27.22 10.34
C GLN A 90 35.36 27.28 9.67
N GLN A 91 35.46 27.04 8.37
CA GLN A 91 36.73 27.20 7.62
C GLN A 91 37.16 28.67 7.46
N GLN A 92 36.21 29.62 7.36
CA GLN A 92 36.54 31.04 7.33
C GLN A 92 37.07 31.57 8.68
N PHE A 93 36.63 31.00 9.81
CA PHE A 93 37.16 31.38 11.13
C PHE A 93 38.50 30.72 11.47
N ALA A 94 38.79 29.53 10.93
CA ALA A 94 40.07 28.84 11.17
C ALA A 94 41.23 29.41 10.33
N GLY A 95 40.96 29.99 9.16
CA GLY A 95 41.99 30.54 8.26
C GLY A 95 42.55 31.92 8.65
N GLN A 96 42.04 32.56 9.71
CA GLN A 96 42.44 33.92 10.10
C GLN A 96 43.22 33.97 11.44
N GLY A 97 43.54 32.81 12.02
CA GLY A 97 44.22 32.70 13.32
C GLY A 97 45.72 32.43 13.31
N GLU A 98 46.33 32.07 12.17
CA GLU A 98 47.77 31.77 12.10
C GLU A 98 48.53 32.82 11.28
N GLY A 99 48.85 33.93 11.93
CA GLY A 99 49.69 34.94 11.32
C GLY A 99 50.06 36.06 12.28
N HIS A 100 50.89 35.75 13.28
CA HIS A 100 51.97 36.62 13.81
C HIS A 100 52.51 36.03 15.14
N GLY A 101 53.41 35.06 15.03
CA GLY A 101 54.35 34.70 16.09
C GLY A 101 55.76 35.09 15.65
N GLN A 102 56.15 36.34 15.91
CA GLN A 102 57.48 36.86 15.61
C GLN A 102 58.54 36.05 16.36
N GLY A 103 59.51 35.54 15.61
CA GLY A 103 60.61 34.74 16.12
C GLY A 103 61.54 35.53 17.02
N PHE A 104 61.97 34.91 18.10
CA PHE A 104 63.24 35.15 18.78
C PHE A 104 63.59 33.88 19.55
N GLY A 105 64.56 33.13 19.05
CA GLY A 105 64.98 31.88 19.69
C GLY A 105 66.02 31.15 18.87
N ASP A 106 67.09 31.84 18.43
CA ASP A 106 68.26 31.15 17.92
C ASP A 106 69.53 31.93 18.30
N ALA A 107 70.06 31.61 19.48
CA ALA A 107 71.38 32.05 19.93
C ALA A 107 71.88 31.14 21.06
N MET A 108 72.10 29.86 20.76
CA MET A 108 72.94 28.97 21.60
C MET A 108 73.71 28.01 20.69
N GLY A 109 74.75 28.53 20.05
CA GLY A 109 75.78 27.78 19.32
C GLY A 109 77.12 27.95 20.03
N TYR A 110 77.57 26.88 20.67
CA TYR A 110 78.76 26.75 21.49
C TYR A 110 80.04 26.95 20.66
N GLU A 111 80.82 27.99 20.96
CA GLU A 111 82.21 28.09 20.50
C GLU A 111 83.09 27.19 21.38
N GLY A 112 83.62 26.12 20.79
CA GLY A 112 84.75 25.38 21.31
C GLY A 112 85.99 25.73 20.51
N GLU A 113 87.03 26.23 21.18
CA GLU A 113 88.47 26.25 20.83
C GLU A 113 89.15 27.26 21.78
N GLN A 114 90.28 27.01 22.44
CA GLN A 114 91.55 26.41 22.03
C GLN A 114 92.41 26.07 23.27
N ALA A 115 93.25 25.04 23.09
CA ALA A 115 94.62 24.81 23.61
C ALA A 115 94.96 25.00 25.11
#